data_AF-A0A8R2G9R7-F1
#
_entry.id   AF-A0A8R2G9R7-F1
#
_cell.length_a   1.000
_cell.length_b   1.000
_cell.length_c   1.000
_cell.angle_alpha   90.00
_cell.angle_beta   90.00
_cell.angle_gamma   90.00
#
_symmetry.space_group_name_H-M   'P 1'
#
loop_
_entity.id
_entity.type
_entity.pdbx_description
1 polymer ?
#
loop_
_entity_poly.entity_id
_entity_poly.type
_entity_poly.pdbx_seq_one_letter_code
_entity_poly.pdbx_strand_id
1 'polypeptide(L)'
;MFASLKSKIKEETGSDISKLTSSWRSGGFLGRISLRDDSSATSPSSSGGLGDSPADSISPQMETYLSERTGGQIDQAALQQQYSVQLENKLRERDTYWEQKIEELKLSLATVQGEEAAAAQAVARAAQAEAVRAANERDLAEKHVSELRTQLAAAERAQDRLDELMEELEQSRREWARERADLLAVRGESEARMRDLADQLALVQAALPPDHKHHHMDDDDKREVTPTACAEYDRVCRERAVLKRQLQETKMALADVKTSWSGQIASLETQVARLSRQAGEEGSERRRVEIEKKELQEKLSSVAADLEKCRQNLANSEAKEKTMELENRIEELNEENRQMHESLENERILVKILQEKVDKSNRLYDEQKAEVNHLNSVVNEMQHDYVDMQRKFEKEKREKDEALLRNAHMSQTIEMGQCNVRYQETEIADLKAKITELEGLISQHRENQAECMLIKQSEETRKKEIEALNKRIHELTESEATLKSTIQELETEICDKNKKIKTLDNRISDMKKTLQRELQSSKSDLTSAEEQDISRRYLKHVVLRFLTGRELEARQLTRALSVLLRLSSHEEALLRSAFPPRTGLSAWFPSLTNT
;
A
#
# COMPACT_ATOMS: atom_id res chain seq x y z
N MET A 1 34.57 -24.90 -32.21
CA MET A 1 33.09 -24.94 -32.04
C MET A 1 32.61 -24.56 -30.64
N PHE A 2 33.37 -24.79 -29.56
CA PHE A 2 32.98 -24.38 -28.19
C PHE A 2 33.04 -22.86 -27.88
N ALA A 3 33.83 -22.09 -28.62
CA ALA A 3 33.91 -20.63 -28.41
C ALA A 3 32.68 -19.87 -28.97
N SER A 4 32.03 -20.42 -30.00
CA SER A 4 30.84 -19.82 -30.62
C SER A 4 29.58 -20.02 -29.76
N LEU A 5 29.47 -21.14 -29.05
CA LEU A 5 28.36 -21.40 -28.13
C LEU A 5 28.41 -20.47 -26.90
N LYS A 6 29.64 -20.18 -26.42
CA LYS A 6 29.87 -19.32 -25.25
C LYS A 6 29.56 -17.84 -25.52
N SER A 7 29.71 -17.40 -26.76
CA SER A 7 29.32 -16.03 -27.16
C SER A 7 27.81 -15.90 -27.37
N LYS A 8 27.14 -16.94 -27.89
CA LYS A 8 25.69 -16.92 -28.14
C LYS A 8 24.85 -16.98 -26.86
N ILE A 9 25.31 -17.69 -25.83
CA ILE A 9 24.67 -17.68 -24.49
C ILE A 9 24.85 -16.30 -23.80
N LYS A 10 25.96 -15.61 -24.06
CA LYS A 10 26.28 -14.30 -23.46
C LYS A 10 25.53 -13.13 -24.12
N GLU A 11 24.97 -13.34 -25.31
CA GLU A 11 24.19 -12.35 -26.07
C GLU A 11 22.68 -12.49 -25.79
N GLU A 12 22.18 -13.70 -25.54
CA GLU A 12 20.75 -13.94 -25.20
C GLU A 12 20.44 -13.81 -23.70
N THR A 13 21.42 -13.96 -22.81
CA THR A 13 21.27 -13.61 -21.39
C THR A 13 21.83 -12.22 -21.16
N GLY A 14 20.98 -11.21 -21.33
CA GLY A 14 21.27 -9.81 -21.04
C GLY A 14 22.01 -9.64 -19.71
N SER A 15 22.92 -8.67 -19.69
CA SER A 15 23.96 -8.39 -18.69
C SER A 15 23.49 -8.04 -17.26
N ASP A 16 22.33 -8.53 -16.82
CA ASP A 16 21.71 -8.15 -15.55
C ASP A 16 21.74 -9.27 -14.48
N ILE A 17 22.14 -10.50 -14.83
CA ILE A 17 22.19 -11.61 -13.86
C ILE A 17 23.43 -11.54 -12.94
N SER A 18 24.51 -10.87 -13.38
CA SER A 18 25.71 -10.68 -12.55
C SER A 18 25.57 -9.56 -11.51
N LYS A 19 24.50 -8.75 -11.55
CA LYS A 19 24.20 -7.75 -10.52
C LYS A 19 23.21 -8.24 -9.46
N LEU A 20 22.45 -9.30 -9.75
CA LEU A 20 21.48 -9.88 -8.81
C LEU A 20 22.08 -10.97 -7.91
N THR A 21 23.10 -11.70 -8.37
CA THR A 21 23.66 -12.83 -7.61
C THR A 21 24.76 -12.43 -6.61
N SER A 22 25.37 -11.25 -6.75
CA SER A 22 26.32 -10.71 -5.76
C SER A 22 25.62 -10.10 -4.54
N SER A 23 24.32 -9.78 -4.62
CA SER A 23 23.57 -9.20 -3.50
C SER A 23 23.11 -10.23 -2.47
N TRP A 24 23.17 -11.54 -2.77
CA TRP A 24 22.69 -12.60 -1.89
C TRP A 24 23.79 -13.29 -1.08
N ARG A 25 25.07 -13.11 -1.45
CA ARG A 25 26.22 -13.70 -0.72
C ARG A 25 26.96 -12.72 0.19
N SER A 26 26.74 -11.41 0.06
CA SER A 26 27.12 -10.44 1.09
C SER A 26 25.92 -10.22 1.99
N GLY A 27 25.99 -10.72 3.23
CA GLY A 27 24.94 -10.63 4.26
C GLY A 27 24.57 -9.20 4.65
N GLY A 28 23.93 -8.46 3.74
CA GLY A 28 23.50 -7.08 3.90
C GLY A 28 21.97 -6.90 3.90
N PHE A 29 21.18 -7.98 3.81
CA PHE A 29 19.72 -7.90 3.74
C PHE A 29 18.99 -8.18 5.07
N LEU A 30 19.72 -8.56 6.14
CA LEU A 30 19.19 -8.61 7.51
C LEU A 30 19.56 -7.37 8.35
N GLY A 31 20.11 -6.32 7.74
CA GLY A 31 20.55 -5.09 8.42
C GLY A 31 19.59 -3.90 8.30
N ARG A 32 18.37 -4.09 7.79
CA ARG A 32 17.42 -2.98 7.55
C ARG A 32 16.01 -3.26 8.04
N ILE A 33 15.89 -3.75 9.27
CA ILE A 33 14.77 -3.37 10.13
C ILE A 33 15.35 -2.37 11.12
N SER A 34 15.50 -1.13 10.65
CA SER A 34 15.68 0.00 11.55
C SER A 34 14.35 0.16 12.27
N LEU A 35 14.31 -0.27 13.53
CA LEU A 35 13.36 0.25 14.50
C LEU A 35 13.47 1.78 14.42
N ARG A 36 12.46 2.40 13.82
CA ARG A 36 12.30 3.85 13.87
C ARG A 36 11.52 4.09 15.15
N ASP A 37 12.26 4.19 16.25
CA ASP A 37 11.78 4.77 17.50
C ASP A 37 11.42 6.23 17.20
N ASP A 38 10.13 6.51 17.00
CA ASP A 38 9.60 7.86 17.19
C ASP A 38 9.47 8.11 18.70
N SER A 39 10.63 8.29 19.34
CA SER A 39 10.76 8.86 20.67
C SER A 39 11.23 10.30 20.54
N SER A 40 10.30 11.22 20.27
CA SER A 40 10.50 12.64 20.55
C SER A 40 9.77 12.99 21.84
N ALA A 41 10.36 12.62 22.98
CA ALA A 41 10.05 13.22 24.26
C ALA A 41 11.38 13.37 25.03
N THR A 42 11.87 14.60 25.01
CA THR A 42 12.96 15.10 25.84
C THR A 42 12.64 14.85 27.32
N SER A 43 13.37 13.95 27.96
CA SER A 43 13.46 13.87 29.42
C SER A 43 14.89 14.21 29.84
N PRO A 44 15.10 15.20 30.72
CA PRO A 44 16.41 15.50 31.25
C PRO A 44 16.76 14.52 32.37
N SER A 45 18.01 14.06 32.37
CA SER A 45 18.61 13.38 33.51
C SER A 45 18.82 14.36 34.67
N SER A 46 18.34 14.01 35.85
CA SER A 46 18.97 14.42 37.11
C SER A 46 18.74 13.32 38.15
N SER A 47 19.83 12.62 38.42
CA SER A 47 20.00 11.67 39.51
C SER A 47 19.92 12.36 40.87
N GLY A 48 19.21 11.71 41.79
CA GLY A 48 19.63 11.55 43.19
C GLY A 48 19.71 12.81 44.04
N GLY A 49 18.61 13.12 44.71
CA GLY A 49 18.60 13.99 45.89
C GLY A 49 17.46 13.60 46.81
N LEU A 50 17.80 13.06 47.98
CA LEU A 50 16.88 12.92 49.10
C LEU A 50 16.22 14.29 49.38
N GLY A 51 14.90 14.33 49.30
CA GLY A 51 14.10 15.53 49.52
C GLY A 51 12.75 15.13 50.05
N ASP A 52 12.70 14.96 51.37
CA ASP A 52 11.51 14.82 52.19
C ASP A 52 10.72 16.14 52.10
N SER A 53 9.55 16.15 51.45
CA SER A 53 8.51 17.20 51.59
C SER A 53 7.25 16.84 50.78
N PRO A 54 6.08 16.62 51.42
CA PRO A 54 4.80 16.54 50.74
C PRO A 54 4.31 17.97 50.49
N ALA A 55 4.31 18.41 49.23
CA ALA A 55 3.69 19.66 48.83
C ALA A 55 2.31 19.38 48.21
N ASP A 56 1.38 18.91 49.03
CA ASP A 56 -0.05 19.00 48.77
C ASP A 56 -0.72 19.48 50.07
N SER A 57 -0.81 20.80 50.20
CA SER A 57 -1.67 21.41 51.21
C SER A 57 -2.18 22.71 50.62
N ILE A 58 -3.38 22.62 50.04
CA ILE A 58 -4.27 23.77 49.93
C ILE A 58 -4.40 24.33 51.35
N SER A 59 -4.19 25.63 51.51
CA SER A 59 -4.33 26.29 52.82
C SER A 59 -5.71 25.97 53.39
N PRO A 60 -5.84 25.55 54.68
CA PRO A 60 -7.11 25.14 55.27
C PRO A 60 -8.18 26.25 55.24
N GLN A 61 -7.77 27.51 55.11
CA GLN A 61 -8.68 28.64 54.90
C GLN A 61 -9.37 28.61 53.53
N MET A 62 -8.70 28.12 52.49
CA MET A 62 -9.23 28.08 51.12
C MET A 62 -10.18 26.89 50.91
N GLU A 63 -9.90 25.75 51.56
CA GLU A 63 -10.81 24.61 51.63
C GLU A 63 -12.12 24.97 52.35
N THR A 64 -12.04 25.70 53.47
CA THR A 64 -13.23 26.15 54.21
C THR A 64 -14.07 27.12 53.37
N TYR A 65 -13.41 28.04 52.66
CA TYR A 65 -14.06 29.04 51.80
C TYR A 65 -14.74 28.45 50.55
N LEU A 66 -14.20 27.35 50.01
CA LEU A 66 -14.80 26.63 48.89
C LEU A 66 -15.97 25.75 49.36
N SER A 67 -15.82 25.04 50.49
CA SER A 67 -16.87 24.19 51.07
C SER A 67 -18.14 24.96 51.47
N GLU A 68 -18.00 26.17 52.03
CA GLU A 68 -19.15 27.02 52.41
C GLU A 68 -19.93 27.57 51.21
N ARG A 69 -19.29 27.69 50.03
CA ARG A 69 -19.86 28.40 48.87
C ARG A 69 -20.46 27.47 47.82
N THR A 70 -20.00 26.22 47.73
CA THR A 70 -20.50 25.23 46.76
C THR A 70 -21.44 24.19 47.37
N GLY A 71 -21.60 24.16 48.71
CA GLY A 71 -22.55 23.25 49.37
C GLY A 71 -22.26 21.76 49.20
N GLY A 72 -21.08 21.40 48.71
CA GLY A 72 -20.65 20.03 48.49
C GLY A 72 -19.20 19.85 48.87
N GLN A 73 -18.94 18.96 49.83
CA GLN A 73 -17.61 18.41 50.04
C GLN A 73 -17.24 17.63 48.77
N ILE A 74 -16.23 18.09 48.03
CA ILE A 74 -15.65 17.30 46.96
C ILE A 74 -14.90 16.16 47.65
N ASP A 75 -15.42 14.94 47.53
CA ASP A 75 -14.79 13.74 48.07
C ASP A 75 -13.53 13.42 47.25
N GLN A 76 -12.41 14.01 47.66
CA GLN A 76 -11.12 13.90 46.99
C GLN A 76 -10.64 12.45 46.91
N ALA A 77 -11.01 11.61 47.87
CA ALA A 77 -10.73 10.18 47.85
C ALA A 77 -11.53 9.48 46.75
N ALA A 78 -12.82 9.80 46.59
CA ALA A 78 -13.64 9.25 45.51
C ALA A 78 -13.12 9.68 44.12
N LEU A 79 -12.66 10.93 43.97
CA LEU A 79 -12.10 11.43 42.72
C LEU A 79 -10.76 10.76 42.37
N GLN A 80 -9.86 10.58 43.34
CA GLN A 80 -8.61 9.84 43.16
C GLN A 80 -8.87 8.37 42.81
N GLN A 81 -9.86 7.74 43.44
CA GLN A 81 -10.26 6.36 43.16
C GLN A 81 -10.86 6.22 41.76
N GLN A 82 -11.63 7.21 41.29
CA GLN A 82 -12.10 7.24 39.90
C GLN A 82 -10.95 7.40 38.90
N TYR A 83 -9.97 8.25 39.20
CA TYR A 83 -8.79 8.46 38.35
C TYR A 83 -7.92 7.21 38.29
N SER A 84 -7.70 6.52 39.42
CA SER A 84 -6.94 5.27 39.47
C SER A 84 -7.62 4.15 38.69
N VAL A 85 -8.95 4.01 38.84
CA VAL A 85 -9.73 3.03 38.06
C VAL A 85 -9.70 3.34 36.56
N GLN A 86 -9.79 4.61 36.17
CA GLN A 86 -9.62 4.99 34.76
C GLN A 86 -8.23 4.66 34.22
N LEU A 87 -7.18 4.88 35.01
CA LEU A 87 -5.81 4.58 34.61
C LEU A 87 -5.60 3.06 34.46
N GLU A 88 -6.10 2.27 35.41
CA GLU A 88 -6.07 0.82 35.36
C GLU A 88 -6.85 0.26 34.17
N ASN A 89 -8.01 0.83 33.84
CA ASN A 89 -8.78 0.43 32.67
C ASN A 89 -8.02 0.73 31.37
N LYS A 90 -7.41 1.92 31.24
CA LYS A 90 -6.59 2.26 30.07
C LYS A 90 -5.35 1.37 29.94
N LEU A 91 -4.71 1.01 31.06
CA LEU A 91 -3.60 0.07 31.06
C LEU A 91 -4.05 -1.33 30.62
N ARG A 92 -5.19 -1.82 31.15
CA ARG A 92 -5.79 -3.09 30.70
C ARG A 92 -6.15 -3.09 29.20
N GLU A 93 -6.78 -2.03 28.71
CA GLU A 93 -7.12 -1.89 27.28
C GLU A 93 -5.87 -1.93 26.41
N ARG A 94 -4.81 -1.24 26.83
CA ARG A 94 -3.53 -1.26 26.13
C ARG A 94 -2.87 -2.63 26.18
N ASP A 95 -2.89 -3.30 27.32
CA ASP A 95 -2.28 -4.62 27.49
C ASP A 95 -3.03 -5.68 26.67
N THR A 96 -4.36 -5.68 26.69
CA THR A 96 -5.20 -6.55 25.84
C THR A 96 -5.01 -6.28 24.35
N TYR A 97 -4.86 -5.02 23.94
CA TYR A 97 -4.53 -4.66 22.56
C TYR A 97 -3.19 -5.27 22.13
N TRP A 98 -2.15 -5.15 22.96
CA TRP A 98 -0.84 -5.70 22.66
C TRP A 98 -0.84 -7.23 22.65
N GLU A 99 -1.58 -7.87 23.55
CA GLU A 99 -1.78 -9.32 23.52
C GLU A 99 -2.41 -9.78 22.20
N GLN A 100 -3.48 -9.11 21.76
CA GLN A 100 -4.11 -9.39 20.46
C GLN A 100 -3.14 -9.18 19.30
N LYS A 101 -2.36 -8.10 19.32
CA LYS A 101 -1.38 -7.82 18.27
C LYS A 101 -0.25 -8.85 18.24
N ILE A 102 0.19 -9.32 19.40
CA ILE A 102 1.19 -10.39 19.52
C ILE A 102 0.65 -11.70 18.95
N GLU A 103 -0.60 -12.06 19.26
CA GLU A 103 -1.22 -13.29 18.71
C GLU A 103 -1.42 -13.20 17.19
N GLU A 104 -1.82 -12.04 16.67
CA GLU A 104 -1.90 -11.80 15.22
C GLU A 104 -0.53 -11.94 14.54
N LEU A 105 0.53 -11.40 15.16
CA LEU A 105 1.91 -11.54 14.67
C LEU A 105 2.40 -12.99 14.74
N LYS A 106 2.04 -13.76 15.78
CA LYS A 106 2.37 -15.18 15.86
C LYS A 106 1.67 -15.99 14.78
N LEU A 107 0.38 -15.73 14.54
CA LEU A 107 -0.39 -16.39 13.49
C LEU A 107 0.18 -16.09 12.11
N SER A 108 0.47 -14.82 11.80
CA SER A 108 1.09 -14.43 10.52
C SER A 108 2.50 -14.98 10.35
N LEU A 109 3.31 -15.07 11.41
CA LEU A 109 4.61 -15.73 11.35
C LEU A 109 4.46 -17.23 11.05
N ALA A 110 3.50 -17.91 11.69
CA ALA A 110 3.25 -19.32 11.46
C ALA A 110 2.75 -19.59 10.03
N THR A 111 1.92 -18.71 9.46
CA THR A 111 1.49 -18.84 8.05
C THR A 111 2.66 -18.65 7.09
N VAL A 112 3.50 -17.63 7.29
CA VAL A 112 4.68 -17.39 6.45
C VAL A 112 5.67 -18.55 6.54
N GLN A 113 5.92 -19.09 7.74
CA GLN A 113 6.78 -20.26 7.93
C GLN A 113 6.19 -21.51 7.26
N GLY A 114 4.88 -21.69 7.30
CA GLY A 114 4.18 -22.78 6.61
C GLY A 114 4.30 -22.68 5.08
N GLU A 115 4.12 -21.47 4.54
CA GLU A 115 4.29 -21.17 3.12
C GLU A 115 5.75 -21.37 2.66
N GLU A 116 6.73 -20.91 3.44
CA GLU A 116 8.15 -21.10 3.16
C GLU A 116 8.53 -22.59 3.19
N ALA A 117 8.03 -23.35 4.16
CA ALA A 117 8.24 -24.79 4.22
C ALA A 117 7.61 -25.52 3.02
N ALA A 118 6.41 -25.12 2.61
CA ALA A 118 5.75 -25.67 1.42
C ALA A 118 6.52 -25.33 0.13
N ALA A 119 7.02 -24.10 0.00
CA ALA A 119 7.85 -23.67 -1.12
C ALA A 119 9.17 -24.45 -1.16
N ALA A 120 9.84 -24.63 -0.02
CA ALA A 120 11.07 -25.43 0.08
C ALA A 120 10.83 -26.90 -0.32
N GLN A 121 9.71 -27.49 0.10
CA GLN A 121 9.33 -28.85 -0.34
C GLN A 121 9.02 -28.93 -1.82
N ALA A 122 8.35 -27.93 -2.40
CA ALA A 122 8.07 -27.87 -3.83
C ALA A 122 9.38 -27.79 -4.65
N VAL A 123 10.32 -26.95 -4.23
CA VAL A 123 11.65 -26.83 -4.86
C VAL A 123 12.43 -28.14 -4.75
N ALA A 124 12.41 -28.81 -3.59
CA ALA A 124 13.08 -30.09 -3.41
C ALA A 124 12.50 -31.18 -4.34
N ARG A 125 11.17 -31.25 -4.48
CA ARG A 125 10.50 -32.19 -5.41
C ARG A 125 10.83 -31.87 -6.87
N ALA A 126 10.85 -30.60 -7.25
CA ALA A 126 11.21 -30.19 -8.60
C ALA A 126 12.67 -30.57 -8.93
N ALA A 127 13.60 -30.30 -8.01
CA ALA A 127 15.01 -30.68 -8.15
C ALA A 127 15.18 -32.21 -8.26
N GLN A 128 14.43 -32.98 -7.47
CA GLN A 128 14.47 -34.44 -7.54
C GLN A 128 13.89 -34.98 -8.85
N ALA A 129 12.80 -34.38 -9.35
CA ALA A 129 12.23 -34.75 -10.65
C ALA A 129 13.16 -34.38 -11.82
N GLU A 130 13.90 -33.28 -11.72
CA GLU A 130 14.93 -32.90 -12.69
C GLU A 130 16.13 -33.84 -12.66
N ALA A 131 16.61 -34.23 -11.47
CA ALA A 131 17.69 -35.19 -11.32
C ALA A 131 17.35 -36.56 -11.92
N VAL A 132 16.11 -37.04 -11.73
CA VAL A 132 15.63 -38.29 -12.35
C VAL A 132 15.56 -38.18 -13.86
N ARG A 133 15.08 -37.04 -14.40
CA ARG A 133 15.06 -36.81 -15.86
C ARG A 133 16.48 -36.81 -16.43
N ALA A 134 17.41 -36.10 -15.80
CA ALA A 134 18.81 -36.06 -16.23
C ALA A 134 19.48 -37.46 -16.16
N ALA A 135 19.15 -38.28 -15.17
CA ALA A 135 19.63 -39.66 -15.09
C ALA A 135 19.08 -40.51 -16.25
N ASN A 136 17.79 -40.42 -16.54
CA ASN A 136 17.17 -41.16 -17.66
C ASN A 136 17.75 -40.73 -19.01
N GLU A 137 17.94 -39.43 -19.23
CA GLU A 137 18.58 -38.91 -20.46
C GLU A 137 20.01 -39.41 -20.61
N ARG A 138 20.76 -39.47 -19.49
CA ARG A 138 22.11 -40.05 -19.47
C ARG A 138 22.09 -41.53 -19.82
N ASP A 139 21.18 -42.31 -19.26
CA ASP A 139 21.07 -43.75 -19.52
C ASP A 139 20.72 -44.03 -20.99
N LEU A 140 19.83 -43.21 -21.58
CA LEU A 140 19.51 -43.28 -23.01
C LEU A 140 20.73 -42.94 -23.88
N ALA A 141 21.48 -41.89 -23.52
CA ALA A 141 22.71 -41.54 -24.23
C ALA A 141 23.77 -42.63 -24.11
N GLU A 142 23.93 -43.25 -22.94
CA GLU A 142 24.85 -44.38 -22.73
C GLU A 142 24.45 -45.60 -23.56
N LYS A 143 23.15 -45.91 -23.67
CA LYS A 143 22.64 -46.95 -24.57
C LYS A 143 22.98 -46.67 -26.03
N HIS A 144 22.71 -45.46 -26.53
CA HIS A 144 23.07 -45.09 -27.90
C HIS A 144 24.57 -45.15 -28.17
N VAL A 145 25.41 -44.72 -27.22
CA VAL A 145 26.86 -44.86 -27.34
C VAL A 145 27.27 -46.33 -27.38
N SER A 146 26.62 -47.20 -26.60
CA SER A 146 26.88 -48.63 -26.63
C SER A 146 26.49 -49.27 -27.97
N GLU A 147 25.35 -48.89 -28.54
CA GLU A 147 24.89 -49.33 -29.87
C GLU A 147 25.84 -48.87 -30.98
N LEU A 148 26.28 -47.61 -30.95
CA LEU A 148 27.25 -47.10 -31.92
C LEU A 148 28.61 -47.82 -31.80
N ARG A 149 29.04 -48.18 -30.59
CA ARG A 149 30.26 -48.97 -30.39
C ARG A 149 30.13 -50.38 -30.94
N THR A 150 29.00 -51.04 -30.78
CA THR A 150 28.79 -52.38 -31.34
C THR A 150 28.75 -52.34 -32.87
N GLN A 151 28.09 -51.33 -33.45
CA GLN A 151 28.09 -51.09 -34.89
C GLN A 151 29.49 -50.81 -35.44
N LEU A 152 30.28 -49.97 -34.75
CA LEU A 152 31.67 -49.70 -35.12
C LEU A 152 32.51 -50.98 -35.10
N ALA A 153 32.42 -51.77 -34.04
CA ALA A 153 33.14 -53.04 -33.96
C ALA A 153 32.70 -54.04 -35.05
N ALA A 154 31.43 -54.03 -35.46
CA ALA A 154 30.95 -54.83 -36.58
C ALA A 154 31.53 -54.36 -37.92
N ALA A 155 31.62 -53.04 -38.13
CA ALA A 155 32.24 -52.45 -39.31
C ALA A 155 33.74 -52.74 -39.37
N GLU A 156 34.46 -52.66 -38.24
CA GLU A 156 35.88 -53.03 -38.15
C GLU A 156 36.10 -54.50 -38.53
N ARG A 157 35.30 -55.44 -38.01
CA ARG A 157 35.39 -56.86 -38.42
C ARG A 157 35.08 -57.08 -39.90
N ALA A 158 34.13 -56.33 -40.46
CA ALA A 158 33.81 -56.40 -41.88
C ALA A 158 34.97 -55.86 -42.74
N GLN A 159 35.66 -54.82 -42.26
CA GLN A 159 36.86 -54.28 -42.89
C GLN A 159 38.01 -55.30 -42.87
N ASP A 160 38.28 -55.92 -41.71
CA ASP A 160 39.30 -56.97 -41.58
C ASP A 160 39.02 -58.12 -42.56
N ARG A 161 37.74 -58.52 -42.70
CA ARG A 161 37.34 -59.57 -43.65
C ARG A 161 37.53 -59.16 -45.11
N LEU A 162 37.32 -57.89 -45.45
CA LEU A 162 37.60 -57.38 -46.79
C LEU A 162 39.10 -57.40 -47.08
N ASP A 163 39.93 -57.03 -46.11
CA ASP A 163 41.39 -57.05 -46.25
C ASP A 163 41.89 -58.49 -46.43
N GLU A 164 41.38 -59.47 -45.67
CA GLU A 164 41.65 -60.90 -45.88
C GLU A 164 41.29 -61.36 -47.30
N LEU A 165 40.08 -61.02 -47.77
CA LEU A 165 39.63 -61.40 -49.12
C LEU A 165 40.47 -60.72 -50.22
N MET A 166 40.93 -59.48 -49.99
CA MET A 166 41.86 -58.82 -50.91
C MET A 166 43.20 -59.53 -50.96
N GLU A 167 43.75 -59.95 -49.82
CA GLU A 167 44.99 -60.74 -49.79
C GLU A 167 44.84 -62.09 -50.50
N GLU A 168 43.74 -62.82 -50.26
CA GLU A 168 43.41 -64.07 -50.96
C GLU A 168 43.33 -63.86 -52.48
N LEU A 169 42.63 -62.80 -52.93
CA LEU A 169 42.53 -62.44 -54.34
C LEU A 169 43.90 -62.15 -54.95
N GLU A 170 44.75 -61.40 -54.25
CA GLU A 170 46.11 -61.13 -54.72
C GLU A 170 46.98 -62.39 -54.75
N GLN A 171 46.83 -63.31 -53.78
CA GLN A 171 47.50 -64.61 -53.80
C GLN A 171 47.08 -65.43 -55.02
N SER A 172 45.78 -65.56 -55.29
CA SER A 172 45.28 -66.25 -56.48
C SER A 172 45.76 -65.60 -57.79
N ARG A 173 45.85 -64.25 -57.85
CA ARG A 173 46.44 -63.55 -59.00
C ARG A 173 47.92 -63.88 -59.19
N ARG A 174 48.70 -63.97 -58.10
CA ARG A 174 50.11 -64.35 -58.15
C ARG A 174 50.26 -65.81 -58.59
N GLU A 175 49.43 -66.71 -58.09
CA GLU A 175 49.41 -68.12 -58.49
C GLU A 175 49.09 -68.29 -59.96
N TRP A 176 48.00 -67.66 -60.43
CA TRP A 176 47.64 -67.69 -61.84
C TRP A 176 48.73 -67.12 -62.75
N ALA A 177 49.41 -66.05 -62.32
CA ALA A 177 50.54 -65.50 -63.05
C ALA A 177 51.72 -66.46 -63.13
N ARG A 178 52.03 -67.20 -62.05
CA ARG A 178 53.05 -68.25 -62.05
C ARG A 178 52.68 -69.40 -62.97
N GLU A 179 51.47 -69.96 -62.82
CA GLU A 179 50.99 -71.05 -63.68
C GLU A 179 50.99 -70.66 -65.17
N ARG A 180 50.57 -69.44 -65.48
CA ARG A 180 50.63 -68.90 -66.84
C ARG A 180 52.07 -68.81 -67.36
N ALA A 181 53.02 -68.36 -66.53
CA ALA A 181 54.42 -68.30 -66.91
C ALA A 181 55.01 -69.69 -67.16
N ASP A 182 54.69 -70.66 -66.31
CA ASP A 182 55.12 -72.05 -66.44
C ASP A 182 54.55 -72.71 -67.72
N LEU A 183 53.26 -72.51 -67.99
CA LEU A 183 52.63 -73.00 -69.23
C LEU A 183 53.25 -72.39 -70.49
N LEU A 184 53.58 -71.09 -70.45
CA LEU A 184 54.28 -70.42 -71.55
C LEU A 184 55.70 -70.98 -71.74
N ALA A 185 56.41 -71.28 -70.65
CA ALA A 185 57.74 -71.90 -70.71
C ALA A 185 57.67 -73.31 -71.31
N VAL A 186 56.76 -74.18 -70.83
CA VAL A 186 56.56 -75.54 -71.36
C VAL A 186 56.17 -75.50 -72.83
N ARG A 187 55.30 -74.56 -73.22
CA ARG A 187 54.95 -74.37 -74.63
C ARG A 187 56.18 -74.00 -75.45
N GLY A 188 56.99 -73.05 -74.99
CA GLY A 188 58.24 -72.66 -75.64
C GLY A 188 59.23 -73.82 -75.80
N GLU A 189 59.38 -74.66 -74.78
CA GLU A 189 60.20 -75.89 -74.86
C GLU A 189 59.66 -76.87 -75.89
N SER A 190 58.34 -77.11 -75.91
CA SER A 190 57.73 -78.02 -76.88
C SER A 190 57.86 -77.51 -78.33
N GLU A 191 57.72 -76.21 -78.55
CA GLU A 191 57.92 -75.55 -79.84
C GLU A 191 59.40 -75.62 -80.28
N ALA A 192 60.36 -75.61 -79.36
CA ALA A 192 61.77 -75.84 -79.65
C ALA A 192 62.02 -77.31 -80.06
N ARG A 193 61.51 -78.29 -79.28
CA ARG A 193 61.64 -79.72 -79.60
C ARG A 193 61.01 -80.10 -80.95
N MET A 194 59.85 -79.50 -81.29
CA MET A 194 59.23 -79.71 -82.61
C MET A 194 60.11 -79.20 -83.75
N ARG A 195 60.78 -78.05 -83.57
CA ARG A 195 61.74 -77.54 -84.55
C ARG A 195 62.92 -78.49 -84.73
N ASP A 196 63.51 -78.96 -83.63
CA ASP A 196 64.64 -79.91 -83.68
C ASP A 196 64.28 -81.24 -84.37
N LEU A 197 63.09 -81.81 -84.08
CA LEU A 197 62.62 -83.05 -84.71
C LEU A 197 62.30 -82.84 -86.21
N ALA A 198 61.77 -81.69 -86.59
CA ALA A 198 61.54 -81.36 -87.99
C ALA A 198 62.87 -81.31 -88.77
N ASP A 199 63.91 -80.71 -88.17
CA ASP A 199 65.26 -80.67 -88.75
C ASP A 199 65.86 -82.07 -88.88
N GLN A 200 65.65 -82.96 -87.89
CA GLN A 200 66.11 -84.35 -87.94
C GLN A 200 65.39 -85.19 -88.99
N LEU A 201 64.06 -85.04 -89.14
CA LEU A 201 63.31 -85.76 -90.17
C LEU A 201 63.73 -85.34 -91.59
N ALA A 202 64.04 -84.06 -91.79
CA ALA A 202 64.58 -83.57 -93.06
C ALA A 202 65.94 -84.23 -93.40
N LEU A 203 66.79 -84.47 -92.39
CA LEU A 203 68.06 -85.18 -92.57
C LEU A 203 67.87 -86.67 -92.89
N VAL A 204 66.94 -87.36 -92.23
CA VAL A 204 66.68 -88.80 -92.45
C VAL A 204 66.06 -89.07 -93.82
N GLN A 205 65.15 -88.20 -94.27
CA GLN A 205 64.55 -88.32 -95.60
C GLN A 205 65.59 -88.17 -96.73
N ALA A 206 66.73 -87.54 -96.47
CA ALA A 206 67.82 -87.40 -97.44
C ALA A 206 68.74 -88.64 -97.56
N ALA A 207 68.60 -89.68 -96.71
CA ALA A 207 69.62 -90.71 -96.51
C ALA A 207 69.28 -92.15 -96.97
N LEU A 208 68.15 -92.44 -97.64
CA LEU A 208 67.76 -93.81 -98.04
C LEU A 208 67.73 -94.05 -99.57
N PRO A 209 68.47 -95.07 -100.11
CA PRO A 209 68.28 -95.64 -101.46
C PRO A 209 67.54 -97.00 -101.49
N PRO A 210 66.97 -97.45 -102.63
CA PRO A 210 66.11 -98.64 -102.71
C PRO A 210 66.76 -99.95 -103.22
N ASP A 211 66.17 -101.08 -102.78
CA ASP A 211 66.17 -102.48 -103.26
C ASP A 211 67.37 -103.43 -103.02
N HIS A 212 67.09 -104.66 -102.53
CA HIS A 212 67.87 -105.90 -102.83
C HIS A 212 67.13 -107.25 -102.61
N LYS A 213 67.54 -108.27 -103.40
CA LYS A 213 66.97 -109.62 -103.67
C LYS A 213 67.77 -110.77 -103.00
N HIS A 214 67.22 -112.00 -102.86
CA HIS A 214 67.84 -113.33 -103.22
C HIS A 214 67.15 -114.60 -102.60
N HIS A 215 67.01 -115.66 -103.41
CA HIS A 215 66.65 -117.08 -103.08
C HIS A 215 67.30 -118.05 -104.12
N HIS A 216 67.88 -119.21 -103.72
CA HIS A 216 68.06 -120.45 -104.54
C HIS A 216 68.55 -121.72 -103.77
N MET A 217 68.51 -122.92 -104.40
CA MET A 217 68.78 -124.31 -103.89
C MET A 217 69.52 -125.20 -104.95
N ASP A 218 70.14 -126.33 -104.55
CA ASP A 218 71.19 -127.14 -105.27
C ASP A 218 70.92 -128.65 -105.57
N ASP A 219 71.79 -129.22 -106.43
CA ASP A 219 71.83 -130.49 -107.20
C ASP A 219 72.61 -131.69 -106.56
N ASP A 220 72.02 -132.86 -106.29
CA ASP A 220 72.77 -134.02 -105.72
C ASP A 220 72.34 -135.46 -106.14
N ASP A 221 71.74 -135.67 -107.30
CA ASP A 221 71.19 -137.00 -107.69
C ASP A 221 71.78 -137.62 -108.97
N LYS A 222 73.04 -138.09 -108.99
CA LYS A 222 73.51 -139.02 -110.07
C LYS A 222 74.63 -139.98 -109.63
N ARG A 223 74.38 -141.30 -109.84
CA ARG A 223 75.30 -142.46 -110.11
C ARG A 223 75.23 -143.59 -109.05
N GLU A 224 75.33 -144.90 -109.30
CA GLU A 224 75.66 -145.77 -110.46
C GLU A 224 75.40 -147.27 -110.07
N VAL A 225 75.18 -148.20 -111.02
CA VAL A 225 75.22 -149.69 -110.83
C VAL A 225 75.77 -150.37 -112.11
N THR A 226 76.55 -151.46 -112.00
CA THR A 226 77.12 -152.27 -113.12
C THR A 226 76.87 -153.80 -113.07
N PRO A 227 76.80 -154.55 -114.21
CA PRO A 227 76.41 -155.99 -114.29
C PRO A 227 77.31 -156.98 -115.14
N THR A 228 77.05 -158.31 -115.10
CA THR A 228 77.59 -159.42 -116.00
C THR A 228 76.72 -160.71 -115.87
N ALA A 229 76.65 -161.75 -116.76
CA ALA A 229 77.14 -162.11 -118.11
C ALA A 229 76.44 -163.38 -118.78
N CYS A 230 75.13 -163.37 -119.00
CA CYS A 230 74.33 -164.21 -119.92
C CYS A 230 73.26 -163.30 -120.54
N ALA A 231 73.51 -162.80 -121.76
CA ALA A 231 72.95 -161.52 -122.22
C ALA A 231 71.42 -161.40 -122.14
N GLU A 232 70.65 -162.41 -122.58
CA GLU A 232 69.18 -162.35 -122.59
C GLU A 232 68.55 -162.72 -121.25
N TYR A 233 69.05 -163.76 -120.57
CA TYR A 233 68.55 -164.14 -119.23
C TYR A 233 68.90 -163.08 -118.19
N ASP A 234 70.13 -162.55 -118.20
CA ASP A 234 70.51 -161.46 -117.31
C ASP A 234 69.84 -160.16 -117.71
N ARG A 235 69.51 -159.94 -118.99
CA ARG A 235 68.71 -158.77 -119.38
C ARG A 235 67.30 -158.87 -118.80
N VAL A 236 66.60 -159.99 -118.98
CA VAL A 236 65.24 -160.17 -118.44
C VAL A 236 65.24 -160.26 -116.92
N CYS A 237 66.25 -160.87 -116.30
CA CYS A 237 66.41 -160.89 -114.85
C CYS A 237 66.79 -159.51 -114.30
N ARG A 238 67.64 -158.72 -114.99
CA ARG A 238 67.91 -157.31 -114.67
C ARG A 238 66.66 -156.46 -114.85
N GLU A 239 65.92 -156.60 -115.94
CA GLU A 239 64.67 -155.88 -116.20
C GLU A 239 63.61 -156.25 -115.15
N ARG A 240 63.43 -157.54 -114.83
CA ARG A 240 62.52 -157.99 -113.77
C ARG A 240 62.97 -157.53 -112.38
N ALA A 241 64.27 -157.53 -112.09
CA ALA A 241 64.80 -157.03 -110.82
C ALA A 241 64.67 -155.51 -110.71
N VAL A 242 64.93 -154.77 -111.79
CA VAL A 242 64.74 -153.32 -111.89
C VAL A 242 63.26 -152.97 -111.77
N LEU A 243 62.36 -153.65 -112.49
CA LEU A 243 60.91 -153.41 -112.39
C LEU A 243 60.36 -153.81 -111.02
N LYS A 244 60.83 -154.90 -110.41
CA LYS A 244 60.46 -155.24 -109.03
C LYS A 244 60.98 -154.21 -108.04
N ARG A 245 62.21 -153.72 -108.22
CA ARG A 245 62.79 -152.68 -107.37
C ARG A 245 62.04 -151.37 -107.53
N GLN A 246 61.77 -150.92 -108.76
CA GLN A 246 60.93 -149.75 -109.05
C GLN A 246 59.52 -149.89 -108.50
N LEU A 247 58.90 -151.07 -108.59
CA LEU A 247 57.59 -151.32 -107.97
C LEU A 247 57.66 -151.24 -106.43
N GLN A 248 58.75 -151.70 -105.84
CA GLN A 248 58.95 -151.62 -104.40
C GLN A 248 59.26 -150.18 -103.95
N GLU A 249 60.11 -149.46 -104.68
CA GLU A 249 60.44 -148.05 -104.47
C GLU A 249 59.20 -147.16 -104.63
N THR A 250 58.37 -147.38 -105.66
CA THR A 250 57.10 -146.66 -105.82
C THR A 250 56.10 -147.00 -104.71
N LYS A 251 56.05 -148.25 -104.23
CA LYS A 251 55.24 -148.61 -103.06
C LYS A 251 55.73 -147.95 -101.78
N MET A 252 57.05 -147.87 -101.57
CA MET A 252 57.64 -147.19 -100.42
C MET A 252 57.40 -145.67 -100.50
N ALA A 253 57.65 -145.05 -101.65
CA ALA A 253 57.36 -143.63 -101.87
C ALA A 253 55.87 -143.31 -101.68
N LEU A 254 54.97 -144.18 -102.16
CA LEU A 254 53.53 -144.02 -101.92
C LEU A 254 53.18 -144.18 -100.44
N ALA A 255 53.84 -145.09 -99.73
CA ALA A 255 53.67 -145.24 -98.29
C ALA A 255 54.17 -144.00 -97.53
N ASP A 256 55.30 -143.41 -97.89
CA ASP A 256 55.86 -142.20 -97.29
C ASP A 256 54.99 -140.97 -97.56
N VAL A 257 54.47 -140.85 -98.78
CA VAL A 257 53.48 -139.84 -99.13
C VAL A 257 52.23 -140.07 -98.27
N LYS A 258 51.70 -141.30 -98.21
CA LYS A 258 50.50 -141.61 -97.42
C LYS A 258 50.70 -141.32 -95.92
N THR A 259 51.84 -141.65 -95.33
CA THR A 259 52.14 -141.34 -93.92
C THR A 259 52.29 -139.85 -93.70
N SER A 260 52.93 -139.11 -94.61
CA SER A 260 53.03 -137.64 -94.59
C SER A 260 51.67 -136.97 -94.67
N TRP A 261 50.81 -137.36 -95.63
CA TRP A 261 49.44 -136.85 -95.73
C TRP A 261 48.59 -137.23 -94.52
N SER A 262 48.74 -138.45 -93.98
CA SER A 262 48.07 -138.85 -92.73
C SER A 262 48.52 -138.00 -91.54
N GLY A 263 49.82 -137.67 -91.47
CA GLY A 263 50.37 -136.76 -90.45
C GLY A 263 49.87 -135.33 -90.60
N GLN A 264 49.77 -134.82 -91.83
CA GLN A 264 49.18 -133.51 -92.11
C GLN A 264 47.70 -133.47 -91.75
N ILE A 265 46.93 -134.49 -92.09
CA ILE A 265 45.52 -134.63 -91.70
C ILE A 265 45.39 -134.61 -90.18
N ALA A 266 46.17 -135.42 -89.45
CA ALA A 266 46.14 -135.45 -87.98
C ALA A 266 46.52 -134.09 -87.35
N SER A 267 47.47 -133.36 -87.94
CA SER A 267 47.84 -132.02 -87.49
C SER A 267 46.71 -131.01 -87.71
N LEU A 268 46.10 -131.03 -88.90
CA LEU A 268 44.95 -130.19 -89.21
C LEU A 268 43.74 -130.51 -88.33
N GLU A 269 43.45 -131.79 -88.08
CA GLU A 269 42.41 -132.23 -87.15
C GLU A 269 42.65 -131.70 -85.73
N THR A 270 43.90 -131.73 -85.26
CA THR A 270 44.28 -131.17 -83.95
C THR A 270 44.12 -129.65 -83.92
N GLN A 271 44.50 -128.94 -84.99
CA GLN A 271 44.31 -127.49 -85.09
C GLN A 271 42.83 -127.12 -85.12
N VAL A 272 42.01 -127.83 -85.91
CA VAL A 272 40.56 -127.64 -85.96
C VAL A 272 39.93 -127.91 -84.59
N ALA A 273 40.38 -128.94 -83.87
CA ALA A 273 39.90 -129.21 -82.51
C ALA A 273 40.26 -128.08 -81.53
N ARG A 274 41.47 -127.54 -81.60
CA ARG A 274 41.89 -126.38 -80.78
C ARG A 274 41.10 -125.13 -81.11
N LEU A 275 40.94 -124.79 -82.39
CA LEU A 275 40.15 -123.64 -82.83
C LEU A 275 38.68 -123.77 -82.43
N SER A 276 38.11 -124.99 -82.55
CA SER A 276 36.74 -125.26 -82.12
C SER A 276 36.56 -125.06 -80.61
N ARG A 277 37.54 -125.51 -79.82
CA ARG A 277 37.56 -125.28 -78.37
C ARG A 277 37.70 -123.79 -78.04
N GLN A 278 38.64 -123.10 -78.66
CA GLN A 278 38.87 -121.68 -78.47
C GLN A 278 37.63 -120.85 -78.83
N ALA A 279 36.97 -121.14 -79.96
CA ALA A 279 35.72 -120.48 -80.33
C ALA A 279 34.60 -120.75 -79.31
N GLY A 280 34.57 -121.94 -78.69
CA GLY A 280 33.66 -122.26 -77.59
C GLY A 280 33.96 -121.45 -76.32
N GLU A 281 35.23 -121.34 -75.94
CA GLU A 281 35.71 -120.56 -74.79
C GLU A 281 35.43 -119.06 -74.99
N GLU A 282 35.85 -118.48 -76.11
CA GLU A 282 35.56 -117.08 -76.48
C GLU A 282 34.05 -116.80 -76.57
N GLY A 283 33.27 -117.74 -77.10
CA GLY A 283 31.81 -117.64 -77.14
C GLY A 283 31.14 -117.72 -75.77
N SER A 284 31.77 -118.39 -74.80
CA SER A 284 31.31 -118.43 -73.40
C SER A 284 31.71 -117.15 -72.63
N GLU A 285 32.92 -116.64 -72.86
CA GLU A 285 33.42 -115.40 -72.27
C GLU A 285 32.63 -114.20 -72.78
N ARG A 286 32.38 -114.11 -74.10
CA ARG A 286 31.53 -113.05 -74.67
C ARG A 286 30.14 -113.04 -74.04
N ARG A 287 29.53 -114.21 -73.83
CA ARG A 287 28.22 -114.31 -73.17
C ARG A 287 28.29 -113.84 -71.71
N ARG A 288 29.34 -114.21 -70.98
CA ARG A 288 29.53 -113.76 -69.59
C ARG A 288 29.68 -112.24 -69.52
N VAL A 289 30.54 -111.65 -70.34
CA VAL A 289 30.76 -110.20 -70.40
C VAL A 289 29.47 -109.47 -70.82
N GLU A 290 28.69 -110.00 -71.75
CA GLU A 290 27.41 -109.40 -72.13
C GLU A 290 26.38 -109.43 -70.99
N ILE A 291 26.37 -110.50 -70.19
CA ILE A 291 25.52 -110.59 -68.99
C ILE A 291 25.99 -109.57 -67.94
N GLU A 292 27.29 -109.54 -67.62
CA GLU A 292 27.85 -108.58 -66.65
C GLU A 292 27.61 -107.12 -67.10
N LYS A 293 27.74 -106.84 -68.39
CA LYS A 293 27.43 -105.52 -68.96
C LYS A 293 25.95 -105.17 -68.77
N LYS A 294 25.03 -106.10 -69.01
CA LYS A 294 23.59 -105.89 -68.77
C LYS A 294 23.31 -105.63 -67.29
N GLU A 295 23.89 -106.42 -66.39
CA GLU A 295 23.75 -106.23 -64.94
C GLU A 295 24.30 -104.88 -64.49
N LEU A 296 25.46 -104.46 -65.01
CA LEU A 296 26.03 -103.14 -64.71
C LEU A 296 25.17 -102.01 -65.28
N GLN A 297 24.58 -102.20 -66.46
CA GLN A 297 23.68 -101.24 -67.07
C GLN A 297 22.38 -101.09 -66.27
N GLU A 298 21.83 -102.20 -65.75
CA GLU A 298 20.67 -102.20 -64.86
C GLU A 298 20.99 -101.56 -63.49
N LYS A 299 22.19 -101.84 -62.93
CA LYS A 299 22.64 -101.16 -61.71
C LYS A 299 22.81 -99.66 -61.93
N LEU A 300 23.38 -99.25 -63.06
CA LEU A 300 23.56 -97.85 -63.41
C LEU A 300 22.19 -97.15 -63.57
N SER A 301 21.22 -97.79 -64.23
CA SER A 301 19.88 -97.21 -64.39
C SER A 301 19.13 -97.13 -63.06
N SER A 302 19.25 -98.14 -62.19
CA SER A 302 18.69 -98.11 -60.83
C SER A 302 19.29 -96.97 -60.00
N VAL A 303 20.62 -96.87 -59.95
CA VAL A 303 21.32 -95.82 -59.19
C VAL A 303 20.99 -94.43 -59.74
N ALA A 304 20.88 -94.27 -61.06
CA ALA A 304 20.46 -93.01 -61.65
C ALA A 304 19.04 -92.62 -61.24
N ALA A 305 18.11 -93.57 -61.20
CA ALA A 305 16.75 -93.33 -60.74
C ALA A 305 16.67 -92.97 -59.25
N ASP A 306 17.44 -93.68 -58.40
CA ASP A 306 17.52 -93.39 -56.97
C ASP A 306 18.14 -92.01 -56.71
N LEU A 307 19.17 -91.64 -57.46
CA LEU A 307 19.81 -90.34 -57.37
C LEU A 307 18.83 -89.22 -57.76
N GLU A 308 18.05 -89.41 -58.81
CA GLU A 308 17.03 -88.44 -59.24
C GLU A 308 15.91 -88.31 -58.20
N LYS A 309 15.48 -89.41 -57.60
CA LYS A 309 14.52 -89.40 -56.48
C LYS A 309 15.06 -88.64 -55.27
N CYS A 310 16.33 -88.87 -54.91
CA CYS A 310 16.99 -88.14 -53.83
C CYS A 310 17.11 -86.65 -54.12
N ARG A 311 17.47 -86.26 -55.36
CA ARG A 311 17.49 -84.86 -55.79
C ARG A 311 16.12 -84.20 -55.68
N GLN A 312 15.06 -84.87 -56.15
CA GLN A 312 13.70 -84.33 -56.07
C GLN A 312 13.25 -84.18 -54.62
N ASN A 313 13.57 -85.15 -53.75
CA ASN A 313 13.25 -85.07 -52.33
C ASN A 313 13.96 -83.91 -51.64
N LEU A 314 15.24 -83.69 -51.94
CA LEU A 314 16.02 -82.57 -51.40
C LEU A 314 15.46 -81.22 -51.89
N ALA A 315 15.17 -81.09 -53.20
CA ALA A 315 14.56 -79.87 -53.75
C ALA A 315 13.19 -79.59 -53.11
N ASN A 316 12.39 -80.64 -52.88
CA ASN A 316 11.10 -80.52 -52.22
C ASN A 316 11.24 -80.16 -50.74
N SER A 317 12.24 -80.67 -50.00
CA SER A 317 12.47 -80.31 -48.61
C SER A 317 12.98 -78.89 -48.48
N GLU A 318 13.95 -78.48 -49.30
CA GLU A 318 14.47 -77.10 -49.33
C GLU A 318 13.37 -76.09 -49.69
N ALA A 319 12.50 -76.43 -50.65
CA ALA A 319 11.35 -75.58 -50.98
C ALA A 319 10.38 -75.47 -49.81
N LYS A 320 10.08 -76.58 -49.11
CA LYS A 320 9.21 -76.59 -47.93
C LYS A 320 9.79 -75.81 -46.75
N GLU A 321 11.09 -75.95 -46.50
CA GLU A 321 11.79 -75.20 -45.45
C GLU A 321 11.73 -73.70 -45.74
N LYS A 322 12.05 -73.28 -46.97
CA LYS A 322 11.93 -71.87 -47.37
C LYS A 322 10.51 -71.34 -47.28
N THR A 323 9.50 -72.13 -47.65
CA THR A 323 8.10 -71.70 -47.49
C THR A 323 7.74 -71.54 -46.03
N MET A 324 8.16 -72.46 -45.15
CA MET A 324 7.89 -72.38 -43.72
C MET A 324 8.62 -71.20 -43.06
N GLU A 325 9.87 -70.92 -43.44
CA GLU A 325 10.62 -69.73 -42.99
C GLU A 325 9.91 -68.43 -43.38
N LEU A 326 9.44 -68.34 -44.63
CA LEU A 326 8.70 -67.17 -45.10
C LEU A 326 7.34 -67.04 -44.41
N GLU A 327 6.62 -68.13 -44.17
CA GLU A 327 5.37 -68.15 -43.42
C GLU A 327 5.58 -67.68 -41.97
N ASN A 328 6.57 -68.23 -41.27
CA ASN A 328 6.93 -67.79 -39.91
C ASN A 328 7.30 -66.30 -39.90
N ARG A 329 8.08 -65.83 -40.89
CA ARG A 329 8.46 -64.42 -40.96
C ARG A 329 7.26 -63.51 -41.22
N ILE A 330 6.29 -63.95 -42.03
CA ILE A 330 5.04 -63.24 -42.26
C ILE A 330 4.21 -63.19 -40.96
N GLU A 331 4.14 -64.29 -40.21
CA GLU A 331 3.44 -64.33 -38.92
C GLU A 331 4.08 -63.40 -37.88
N GLU A 332 5.42 -63.40 -37.76
CA GLU A 332 6.16 -62.46 -36.91
C GLU A 332 5.87 -61.00 -37.29
N LEU A 333 5.97 -60.66 -38.59
CA LEU A 333 5.69 -59.32 -39.07
C LEU A 333 4.22 -58.91 -38.87
N ASN A 334 3.27 -59.84 -38.97
CA ASN A 334 1.87 -59.58 -38.70
C ASN A 334 1.62 -59.30 -37.22
N GLU A 335 2.29 -60.04 -36.34
CA GLU A 335 2.20 -59.86 -34.90
C GLU A 335 2.86 -58.54 -34.45
N GLU A 336 4.03 -58.20 -34.99
CA GLU A 336 4.67 -56.88 -34.80
C GLU A 336 3.74 -55.75 -35.27
N ASN A 337 3.13 -55.88 -36.46
CA ASN A 337 2.18 -54.89 -36.96
C ASN A 337 0.95 -54.75 -36.06
N ARG A 338 0.42 -55.86 -35.53
CA ARG A 338 -0.71 -55.86 -34.59
C ARG A 338 -0.35 -55.10 -33.32
N GLN A 339 0.81 -55.38 -32.73
CA GLN A 339 1.29 -54.70 -31.52
C GLN A 339 1.50 -53.19 -31.76
N MET A 340 2.07 -52.82 -32.91
CA MET A 340 2.22 -51.41 -33.29
C MET A 340 0.86 -50.71 -33.47
N HIS A 341 -0.14 -51.38 -34.05
CA HIS A 341 -1.49 -50.84 -34.17
C HIS A 341 -2.14 -50.63 -32.80
N GLU A 342 -1.99 -51.58 -31.87
CA GLU A 342 -2.50 -51.47 -30.50
C GLU A 342 -1.82 -50.32 -29.75
N SER A 343 -0.50 -50.19 -29.88
CA SER A 343 0.24 -49.06 -29.30
C SER A 343 -0.23 -47.72 -29.86
N LEU A 344 -0.42 -47.63 -31.18
CA LEU A 344 -0.91 -46.42 -31.84
C LEU A 344 -2.32 -46.05 -31.38
N GLU A 345 -3.21 -47.04 -31.20
CA GLU A 345 -4.56 -46.80 -30.72
C GLU A 345 -4.58 -46.34 -29.24
N ASN A 346 -3.72 -46.92 -28.40
CA ASN A 346 -3.52 -46.45 -27.03
C ASN A 346 -3.03 -45.00 -26.98
N GLU A 347 -2.08 -44.63 -27.84
CA GLU A 347 -1.61 -43.24 -27.96
C GLU A 347 -2.72 -42.30 -28.43
N ARG A 348 -3.55 -42.71 -29.41
CA ARG A 348 -4.71 -41.92 -29.85
C ARG A 348 -5.71 -41.68 -28.74
N ILE A 349 -6.00 -42.71 -27.93
CA ILE A 349 -6.88 -42.57 -26.75
C ILE A 349 -6.27 -41.59 -25.75
N LEU A 350 -4.96 -41.68 -25.48
CA LEU A 350 -4.27 -40.76 -24.58
C LEU A 350 -4.33 -39.31 -25.09
N VAL A 351 -4.08 -39.10 -26.39
CA VAL A 351 -4.20 -37.77 -27.03
C VAL A 351 -5.62 -37.22 -26.87
N LYS A 352 -6.65 -38.03 -27.08
CA LYS A 352 -8.04 -37.62 -26.89
C LYS A 352 -8.32 -37.19 -25.44
N ILE A 353 -7.85 -37.96 -24.46
CA ILE A 353 -7.98 -37.63 -23.03
C ILE A 353 -7.25 -36.32 -22.70
N LEU A 354 -6.04 -36.12 -23.23
CA LEU A 354 -5.28 -34.89 -23.02
C LEU A 354 -5.98 -33.69 -23.65
N GLN A 355 -6.55 -33.84 -24.84
CA GLN A 355 -7.31 -32.79 -25.51
C GLN A 355 -8.56 -32.41 -24.71
N GLU A 356 -9.31 -33.39 -24.19
CA GLU A 356 -10.45 -33.11 -23.29
C GLU A 356 -10.02 -32.41 -21.99
N LYS A 357 -8.85 -32.74 -21.43
CA LYS A 357 -8.30 -32.06 -20.25
C LYS A 357 -7.92 -30.61 -20.56
N VAL A 358 -7.30 -30.36 -21.71
CA VAL A 358 -6.96 -29.01 -22.18
C VAL A 358 -8.23 -28.20 -22.39
N ASP A 359 -9.25 -28.75 -23.05
CA ASP A 359 -10.52 -28.07 -23.28
C ASP A 359 -11.24 -27.74 -21.96
N LYS A 360 -11.23 -28.66 -20.98
CA LYS A 360 -11.75 -28.39 -19.63
C LYS A 360 -10.98 -27.28 -18.93
N SER A 361 -9.65 -27.30 -19.01
CA SER A 361 -8.80 -26.25 -18.44
C SER A 361 -9.06 -24.89 -19.09
N ASN A 362 -9.24 -24.84 -20.41
CA ASN A 362 -9.54 -23.61 -21.14
C ASN A 362 -10.91 -23.04 -20.73
N ARG A 363 -11.94 -23.89 -20.58
CA ARG A 363 -13.24 -23.45 -20.07
C ARG A 363 -13.16 -22.84 -18.67
N LEU A 364 -12.42 -23.48 -17.77
CA LEU A 364 -12.18 -22.94 -16.41
C LEU A 364 -11.43 -21.61 -16.46
N TYR A 365 -10.46 -21.47 -17.36
CA TYR A 365 -9.74 -20.22 -17.56
C TYR A 365 -10.66 -19.10 -18.07
N ASP A 366 -11.54 -19.40 -19.03
CA ASP A 366 -12.53 -18.45 -19.53
C ASP A 366 -13.55 -18.03 -18.46
N GLU A 367 -14.00 -18.97 -17.63
CA GLU A 367 -14.87 -18.70 -16.47
C GLU A 367 -14.16 -17.80 -15.45
N GLN A 368 -12.92 -18.11 -15.07
CA GLN A 368 -12.12 -17.28 -14.17
C GLN A 368 -11.88 -15.88 -14.74
N LYS A 369 -11.61 -15.79 -16.05
CA LYS A 369 -11.44 -14.51 -16.74
C LYS A 369 -12.72 -13.68 -16.74
N ALA A 370 -13.88 -14.33 -16.93
CA ALA A 370 -15.19 -13.67 -16.83
C ALA A 370 -15.44 -13.15 -15.40
N GLU A 371 -15.11 -13.94 -14.38
CA GLU A 371 -15.23 -13.55 -12.97
C GLU A 371 -14.31 -12.35 -12.64
N VAL A 372 -13.06 -12.37 -13.10
CA VAL A 372 -12.14 -11.23 -12.93
C VAL A 372 -12.68 -9.96 -13.60
N ASN A 373 -13.27 -10.08 -14.79
CA ASN A 373 -13.90 -8.94 -15.46
C ASN A 373 -15.13 -8.42 -14.68
N HIS A 374 -15.93 -9.34 -14.11
CA HIS A 374 -17.06 -8.97 -13.27
C HIS A 374 -16.61 -8.23 -12.01
N LEU A 375 -15.64 -8.79 -11.27
CA LEU A 375 -15.05 -8.17 -10.09
C LEU A 375 -14.43 -6.81 -10.41
N ASN A 376 -13.75 -6.65 -11.55
CA ASN A 376 -13.24 -5.36 -12.00
C ASN A 376 -14.38 -4.35 -12.26
N SER A 377 -15.51 -4.78 -12.84
CA SER A 377 -16.69 -3.92 -13.01
C SER A 377 -17.22 -3.45 -11.65
N VAL A 378 -17.38 -4.38 -10.70
CA VAL A 378 -17.86 -4.07 -9.34
C VAL A 378 -16.90 -3.13 -8.63
N VAL A 379 -15.59 -3.35 -8.72
CA VAL A 379 -14.58 -2.44 -8.15
C VAL A 379 -14.67 -1.04 -8.77
N ASN A 380 -14.86 -0.94 -10.09
CA ASN A 380 -15.03 0.36 -10.75
C ASN A 380 -16.31 1.06 -10.31
N GLU A 381 -17.42 0.34 -10.15
CA GLU A 381 -18.68 0.87 -9.62
C GLU A 381 -18.49 1.38 -8.17
N MET A 382 -17.88 0.59 -7.29
CA MET A 382 -17.58 1.03 -5.92
C MET A 382 -16.64 2.25 -5.88
N GLN A 383 -15.66 2.33 -6.77
CA GLN A 383 -14.79 3.50 -6.90
C GLN A 383 -15.60 4.75 -7.30
N HIS A 384 -16.55 4.60 -8.23
CA HIS A 384 -17.43 5.69 -8.62
C HIS A 384 -18.30 6.15 -7.45
N ASP A 385 -18.92 5.21 -6.73
CA ASP A 385 -19.73 5.48 -5.55
C ASP A 385 -18.93 6.18 -4.44
N TYR A 386 -17.69 5.74 -4.21
CA TYR A 386 -16.78 6.39 -3.26
C TYR A 386 -16.49 7.84 -3.64
N VAL A 387 -16.17 8.09 -4.91
CA VAL A 387 -15.92 9.45 -5.42
C VAL A 387 -17.17 10.33 -5.28
N ASP A 388 -18.35 9.80 -5.58
CA ASP A 388 -19.60 10.53 -5.43
C ASP A 388 -19.94 10.82 -3.97
N MET A 389 -19.71 9.87 -3.08
CA MET A 389 -19.87 10.07 -1.64
C MET A 389 -18.89 11.14 -1.13
N GLN A 390 -17.64 11.11 -1.60
CA GLN A 390 -16.63 12.12 -1.26
C GLN A 390 -17.04 13.52 -1.74
N ARG A 391 -17.56 13.66 -2.96
CA ARG A 391 -18.11 14.94 -3.47
C ARG A 391 -19.27 15.45 -2.62
N LYS A 392 -20.19 14.57 -2.21
CA LYS A 392 -21.32 14.92 -1.33
C LYS A 392 -20.82 15.39 0.04
N PHE A 393 -19.88 14.67 0.64
CA PHE A 393 -19.28 15.04 1.92
C PHE A 393 -18.59 16.42 1.85
N GLU A 394 -17.81 16.69 0.81
CA GLU A 394 -17.20 18.01 0.61
C GLU A 394 -18.23 19.12 0.41
N LYS A 395 -19.36 18.81 -0.24
CA LYS A 395 -20.47 19.75 -0.40
C LYS A 395 -21.10 20.09 0.94
N GLU A 396 -21.45 19.09 1.76
CA GLU A 396 -21.98 19.32 3.11
C GLU A 396 -20.99 20.06 4.00
N LYS A 397 -19.69 19.75 3.89
CA LYS A 397 -18.65 20.50 4.60
C LYS A 397 -18.66 21.98 4.23
N ARG A 398 -18.72 22.31 2.93
CA ARG A 398 -18.83 23.71 2.47
C ARG A 398 -20.12 24.38 2.95
N GLU A 399 -21.26 23.70 2.85
CA GLU A 399 -22.55 24.21 3.33
C GLU A 399 -22.54 24.49 4.84
N LYS A 400 -21.89 23.62 5.64
CA LYS A 400 -21.66 23.82 7.08
C LYS A 400 -20.79 25.06 7.34
N ASP A 401 -19.67 25.19 6.63
CA ASP A 401 -18.75 26.33 6.79
C ASP A 401 -19.46 27.66 6.44
N GLU A 402 -20.26 27.67 5.37
CA GLU A 402 -21.11 28.81 5.02
C GLU A 402 -22.17 29.11 6.09
N ALA A 403 -22.81 28.08 6.66
CA ALA A 403 -23.79 28.26 7.74
C ALA A 403 -23.14 28.85 8.99
N LEU A 404 -21.92 28.43 9.34
CA LEU A 404 -21.14 29.00 10.43
C LEU A 404 -20.79 30.47 10.17
N LEU A 405 -20.39 30.83 8.95
CA LEU A 405 -20.14 32.22 8.57
C LEU A 405 -21.41 33.07 8.65
N ARG A 406 -22.55 32.57 8.16
CA ARG A 406 -23.86 33.24 8.31
C ARG A 406 -24.25 33.42 9.77
N ASN A 407 -24.01 32.42 10.62
CA ASN A 407 -24.28 32.49 12.05
C ASN A 407 -23.38 33.52 12.76
N ALA A 408 -22.09 33.55 12.44
CA ALA A 408 -21.16 34.55 12.95
C ALA A 408 -21.58 35.98 12.55
N HIS A 409 -21.95 36.19 11.29
CA HIS A 409 -22.45 37.49 10.81
C HIS A 409 -23.75 37.90 11.52
N MET A 410 -24.69 36.97 11.68
CA MET A 410 -25.95 37.23 12.40
C MET A 410 -25.68 37.58 13.87
N SER A 411 -24.79 36.84 14.53
CA SER A 411 -24.38 37.10 15.92
C SER A 411 -23.74 38.47 16.07
N GLN A 412 -22.86 38.87 15.15
CA GLN A 412 -22.28 40.21 15.13
C GLN A 412 -23.34 41.30 14.92
N THR A 413 -24.30 41.06 14.02
CA THR A 413 -25.40 42.01 13.77
C THR A 413 -26.27 42.17 15.01
N ILE A 414 -26.58 41.07 15.70
CA ILE A 414 -27.33 41.07 16.96
C ILE A 414 -26.55 41.83 18.04
N GLU A 415 -25.24 41.60 18.17
CA GLU A 415 -24.40 42.28 19.16
C GLU A 415 -24.32 43.78 18.91
N MET A 416 -24.16 44.21 17.66
CA MET A 416 -24.27 45.63 17.30
C MET A 416 -25.65 46.20 17.63
N GLY A 417 -26.72 45.46 17.33
CA GLY A 417 -28.09 45.84 17.71
C GLY A 417 -28.25 45.99 19.23
N GLN A 418 -27.70 45.06 20.02
CA GLN A 418 -27.71 45.11 21.48
C GLN A 418 -26.88 46.28 22.04
N CYS A 419 -25.74 46.62 21.42
CA CYS A 419 -24.98 47.82 21.79
C CYS A 419 -25.80 49.09 21.54
N ASN A 420 -26.51 49.17 20.41
CA ASN A 420 -27.40 50.30 20.12
C ASN A 420 -28.57 50.37 21.10
N VAL A 421 -29.19 49.25 21.44
CA VAL A 421 -30.25 49.20 22.47
C VAL A 421 -29.71 49.67 23.81
N ARG A 422 -28.55 49.15 24.26
CA ARG A 422 -27.91 49.61 25.50
C ARG A 422 -27.63 51.12 25.48
N TYR A 423 -27.17 51.67 24.37
CA TYR A 423 -26.97 53.10 24.20
C TYR A 423 -28.29 53.89 24.33
N GLN A 424 -29.34 53.44 23.65
CA GLN A 424 -30.66 54.08 23.76
C GLN A 424 -31.25 53.95 25.17
N GLU A 425 -31.04 52.82 25.86
CA GLU A 425 -31.44 52.64 27.25
C GLU A 425 -30.72 53.62 28.19
N THR A 426 -29.42 53.86 27.99
CA THR A 426 -28.69 54.89 28.74
C THR A 426 -29.22 56.30 28.46
N GLU A 427 -29.49 56.63 27.20
CA GLU A 427 -30.05 57.93 26.83
C GLU A 427 -31.47 58.12 27.41
N ILE A 428 -32.31 57.07 27.40
CA ILE A 428 -33.61 57.07 28.06
C ILE A 428 -33.46 57.26 29.58
N ALA A 429 -32.47 56.61 30.20
CA ALA A 429 -32.20 56.77 31.63
C ALA A 429 -31.81 58.21 31.97
N ASP A 430 -30.92 58.81 31.17
CA ASP A 430 -30.50 60.21 31.32
C ASP A 430 -31.66 61.19 31.12
N LEU A 431 -32.48 60.97 30.08
CA LEU A 431 -33.68 61.76 29.84
C LEU A 431 -34.70 61.61 30.97
N LYS A 432 -34.90 60.41 31.51
CA LYS A 432 -35.74 60.18 32.70
C LYS A 432 -35.18 60.92 33.91
N ALA A 433 -33.87 60.87 34.15
CA ALA A 433 -33.24 61.62 35.23
C ALA A 433 -33.49 63.13 35.06
N LYS A 434 -33.37 63.65 33.82
CA LYS A 434 -33.67 65.05 33.53
C LYS A 434 -35.14 65.40 33.76
N ILE A 435 -36.06 64.52 33.39
CA ILE A 435 -37.49 64.68 33.69
C ILE A 435 -37.70 64.76 35.19
N THR A 436 -37.13 63.84 35.98
CA THR A 436 -37.28 63.87 37.45
C THR A 436 -36.69 65.15 38.08
N GLU A 437 -35.58 65.65 37.55
CA GLU A 437 -34.99 66.93 37.98
C GLU A 437 -35.94 68.10 37.66
N LEU A 438 -36.50 68.14 36.45
CA LEU A 438 -37.45 69.17 36.04
C LEU A 438 -38.76 69.09 36.84
N GLU A 439 -39.27 67.89 37.13
CA GLU A 439 -40.44 67.68 38.00
C GLU A 439 -40.18 68.15 39.43
N GLY A 440 -38.95 67.94 39.94
CA GLY A 440 -38.49 68.49 41.22
C GLY A 440 -38.50 70.02 41.21
N LEU A 441 -37.94 70.65 40.17
CA LEU A 441 -37.95 72.11 40.01
C LEU A 441 -39.38 72.67 39.89
N ILE A 442 -40.27 71.99 39.16
CA ILE A 442 -41.68 72.39 39.06
C ILE A 442 -42.36 72.29 40.42
N SER A 443 -42.10 71.23 41.19
CA SER A 443 -42.66 71.07 42.53
C SER A 443 -42.18 72.17 43.47
N GLN A 444 -40.88 72.47 43.45
CA GLN A 444 -40.29 73.59 44.18
C GLN A 444 -40.89 74.94 43.74
N HIS A 445 -41.11 75.14 42.44
CA HIS A 445 -41.77 76.35 41.96
C HIS A 445 -43.22 76.47 42.45
N ARG A 446 -43.97 75.36 42.49
CA ARG A 446 -45.34 75.34 43.04
C ARG A 446 -45.34 75.64 44.55
N GLU A 447 -44.38 75.11 45.30
CA GLU A 447 -44.20 75.41 46.71
C GLU A 447 -43.88 76.89 46.93
N ASN A 448 -42.88 77.42 46.21
CA ASN A 448 -42.55 78.85 46.23
C ASN A 448 -43.75 79.73 45.82
N GLN A 449 -44.55 79.29 44.85
CA GLN A 449 -45.77 79.99 44.43
C GLN A 449 -46.83 79.99 45.54
N ALA A 450 -46.99 78.88 46.27
CA ALA A 450 -47.89 78.79 47.42
C ALA A 450 -47.41 79.68 48.59
N GLU A 451 -46.10 79.71 48.87
CA GLU A 451 -45.51 80.65 49.83
C GLU A 451 -45.77 82.10 49.43
N CYS A 452 -45.59 82.45 48.15
CA CYS A 452 -45.93 83.77 47.63
C CYS A 452 -47.42 84.10 47.78
N MET A 453 -48.33 83.12 47.63
CA MET A 453 -49.76 83.35 47.88
C MET A 453 -50.06 83.63 49.35
N LEU A 454 -49.42 82.91 50.28
CA LEU A 454 -49.54 83.18 51.73
C LEU A 454 -49.01 84.57 52.09
N ILE A 455 -47.87 84.96 51.53
CA ILE A 455 -47.32 86.31 51.71
C ILE A 455 -48.30 87.36 51.18
N LYS A 456 -48.83 87.20 49.97
CA LYS A 456 -49.84 88.12 49.39
C LYS A 456 -51.08 88.27 50.27
N GLN A 457 -51.61 87.17 50.80
CA GLN A 457 -52.76 87.22 51.72
C GLN A 457 -52.40 87.98 53.02
N SER A 458 -51.19 87.80 53.54
CA SER A 458 -50.70 88.54 54.72
C SER A 458 -50.47 90.03 54.45
N GLU A 459 -50.15 90.41 53.22
CA GLU A 459 -50.04 91.81 52.81
C GLU A 459 -51.42 92.48 52.66
N GLU A 460 -52.40 91.75 52.12
CA GLU A 460 -53.77 92.23 52.02
C GLU A 460 -54.43 92.47 53.39
N THR A 461 -54.17 91.62 54.38
CA THR A 461 -54.64 91.85 55.75
C THR A 461 -54.00 93.10 56.36
N ARG A 462 -52.68 93.27 56.21
CA ARG A 462 -51.98 94.49 56.67
C ARG A 462 -52.47 95.76 55.96
N LYS A 463 -52.78 95.69 54.66
CA LYS A 463 -53.38 96.83 53.94
C LYS A 463 -54.73 97.26 54.54
N LYS A 464 -55.61 96.29 54.86
CA LYS A 464 -56.90 96.58 55.51
C LYS A 464 -56.72 97.22 56.88
N GLU A 465 -55.72 96.81 57.65
CA GLU A 465 -55.38 97.45 58.94
C GLU A 465 -54.90 98.89 58.76
N ILE A 466 -54.05 99.16 57.75
CA ILE A 466 -53.59 100.51 57.43
C ILE A 466 -54.75 101.42 56.98
N GLU A 467 -55.68 100.91 56.17
CA GLU A 467 -56.88 101.66 55.77
C GLU A 467 -57.78 102.02 56.96
N ALA A 468 -57.92 101.12 57.94
CA ALA A 468 -58.68 101.38 59.16
C ALA A 468 -58.00 102.47 60.03
N LEU A 469 -56.67 102.44 60.16
CA LEU A 469 -55.90 103.47 60.87
C LEU A 469 -55.99 104.83 60.17
N ASN A 470 -55.95 104.87 58.83
CA ASN A 470 -56.09 106.11 58.07
C ASN A 470 -57.47 106.76 58.25
N LYS A 471 -58.56 105.98 58.30
CA LYS A 471 -59.88 106.51 58.66
C LYS A 471 -59.90 107.14 60.05
N ARG A 472 -59.23 106.52 61.02
CA ARG A 472 -59.15 107.02 62.40
C ARG A 472 -58.40 108.35 62.51
N ILE A 473 -57.33 108.50 61.73
CA ILE A 473 -56.58 109.77 61.65
C ILE A 473 -57.47 110.87 61.04
N HIS A 474 -58.27 110.55 60.02
CA HIS A 474 -59.15 111.54 59.38
C HIS A 474 -60.20 112.09 60.35
N GLU A 475 -60.85 111.21 61.14
CA GLU A 475 -61.81 111.59 62.19
C GLU A 475 -61.19 112.52 63.25
N LEU A 476 -59.94 112.24 63.67
CA LEU A 476 -59.24 113.07 64.63
C LEU A 476 -58.88 114.45 64.05
N THR A 477 -58.53 114.50 62.75
CA THR A 477 -58.16 115.74 62.07
C THR A 477 -59.36 116.68 61.91
N GLU A 478 -60.54 116.13 61.60
CA GLU A 478 -61.79 116.90 61.55
C GLU A 478 -62.15 117.47 62.93
N SER A 479 -61.96 116.68 64.00
CA SER A 479 -62.16 117.17 65.38
C SER A 479 -61.18 118.29 65.75
N GLU A 480 -59.93 118.22 65.30
CA GLU A 480 -58.93 119.27 65.53
C GLU A 480 -59.27 120.58 64.79
N ALA A 481 -59.82 120.49 63.58
CA ALA A 481 -60.24 121.65 62.79
C ALA A 481 -61.39 122.43 63.45
N THR A 482 -62.38 121.72 64.03
CA THR A 482 -63.51 122.37 64.73
C THR A 482 -63.08 123.11 66.00
N LEU A 483 -62.11 122.57 66.75
CA LEU A 483 -61.54 123.23 67.93
C LEU A 483 -60.70 124.46 67.57
N LYS A 484 -60.03 124.47 66.42
CA LYS A 484 -59.30 125.67 65.95
C LYS A 484 -60.23 126.83 65.60
N SER A 485 -61.41 126.55 65.03
CA SER A 485 -62.39 127.60 64.69
C SER A 485 -62.95 128.31 65.94
N THR A 486 -63.22 127.57 67.01
CA THR A 486 -63.77 128.13 68.26
C THR A 486 -62.73 128.95 69.04
N ILE A 487 -61.45 128.58 68.97
CA ILE A 487 -60.36 129.37 69.53
C ILE A 487 -60.23 130.71 68.80
N GLN A 488 -60.35 130.72 67.47
CA GLN A 488 -60.25 131.94 66.65
C GLN A 488 -61.37 132.96 66.97
N GLU A 489 -62.60 132.50 67.20
CA GLU A 489 -63.72 133.38 67.57
C GLU A 489 -63.51 134.05 68.94
N LEU A 490 -63.03 133.28 69.94
CA LEU A 490 -62.75 133.82 71.28
C LEU A 490 -61.56 134.80 71.28
N GLU A 491 -60.56 134.59 70.44
CA GLU A 491 -59.43 135.52 70.28
C GLU A 491 -59.86 136.87 69.68
N THR A 492 -60.81 136.89 68.73
CA THR A 492 -61.32 138.13 68.14
C THR A 492 -62.11 138.98 69.14
N GLU A 493 -62.89 138.34 70.03
CA GLU A 493 -63.69 139.04 71.04
C GLU A 493 -62.82 139.71 72.13
N ILE A 494 -61.68 139.09 72.46
CA ILE A 494 -60.67 139.64 73.38
C ILE A 494 -59.95 140.85 72.75
N CYS A 495 -59.69 140.79 71.45
CA CYS A 495 -58.98 141.86 70.73
C CYS A 495 -59.79 143.18 70.71
N ASP A 496 -61.11 143.10 70.58
CA ASP A 496 -61.97 144.29 70.50
C ASP A 496 -62.25 144.95 71.85
N LYS A 497 -62.30 144.16 72.95
CA LYS A 497 -62.42 144.71 74.31
C LYS A 497 -61.15 145.46 74.75
N ASN A 498 -59.96 145.01 74.33
CA ASN A 498 -58.68 145.67 74.67
C ASN A 498 -58.44 146.99 73.93
N LYS A 499 -58.99 147.19 72.72
CA LYS A 499 -58.88 148.47 71.98
C LYS A 499 -59.64 149.61 72.67
N LYS A 500 -60.79 149.31 73.29
CA LYS A 500 -61.67 150.29 73.95
C LYS A 500 -61.06 150.89 75.23
N ILE A 501 -60.24 150.09 75.94
CA ILE A 501 -59.54 150.49 77.17
C ILE A 501 -58.41 151.49 76.85
N LYS A 502 -57.63 151.24 75.78
CA LYS A 502 -56.53 152.14 75.36
C LYS A 502 -56.97 153.54 74.92
N THR A 503 -58.18 153.69 74.38
CA THR A 503 -58.70 155.00 73.93
C THR A 503 -59.13 155.92 75.08
N LEU A 504 -59.44 155.38 76.26
CA LEU A 504 -59.87 156.17 77.41
C LEU A 504 -58.69 156.66 78.27
N ASP A 505 -57.61 155.87 78.34
CA ASP A 505 -56.39 156.25 79.09
C ASP A 505 -55.62 157.42 78.43
N ASN A 506 -55.57 157.49 77.10
CA ASN A 506 -54.84 158.55 76.39
C ASN A 506 -55.50 159.94 76.52
N ARG A 507 -56.81 160.02 76.77
CA ARG A 507 -57.55 161.31 76.79
C ARG A 507 -57.39 162.09 78.09
N ILE A 508 -57.02 161.42 79.18
CA ILE A 508 -56.86 162.04 80.51
C ILE A 508 -55.41 162.51 80.74
N SER A 509 -54.44 161.87 80.08
CA SER A 509 -53.00 162.20 80.21
C SER A 509 -52.62 163.55 79.59
N ASP A 510 -53.30 163.98 78.52
CA ASP A 510 -52.87 165.14 77.72
C ASP A 510 -53.32 166.50 78.26
N MET A 511 -54.45 166.60 78.97
CA MET A 511 -54.88 167.89 79.55
C MET A 511 -54.11 168.27 80.83
N LYS A 512 -53.36 167.32 81.40
CA LYS A 512 -52.54 167.48 82.61
C LYS A 512 -51.18 168.15 82.35
N LYS A 513 -50.76 168.32 81.09
CA LYS A 513 -49.47 168.95 80.71
C LYS A 513 -49.55 170.44 80.36
N THR A 514 -50.74 171.06 80.41
CA THR A 514 -50.90 172.53 80.25
C THR A 514 -51.22 173.18 81.59
N LEU A 515 -50.38 172.88 82.57
CA LEU A 515 -50.28 173.49 83.89
C LEU A 515 -49.13 174.52 83.86
N GLN A 516 -49.18 175.58 84.66
CA GLN A 516 -47.96 176.15 85.26
C GLN A 516 -47.02 176.99 84.34
N ARG A 517 -47.54 178.12 83.81
CA ARG A 517 -46.79 179.40 83.90
C ARG A 517 -47.59 180.55 84.56
N GLU A 518 -48.83 180.35 84.97
CA GLU A 518 -49.54 181.37 85.75
C GLU A 518 -50.24 180.75 86.95
N LEU A 519 -49.89 181.30 88.12
CA LEU A 519 -50.67 181.26 89.37
C LEU A 519 -50.75 179.87 90.04
N GLN A 520 -50.85 179.71 91.36
CA GLN A 520 -50.58 180.49 92.56
C GLN A 520 -50.83 179.47 93.71
N SER A 521 -50.27 179.74 94.87
CA SER A 521 -50.82 179.41 96.21
C SER A 521 -51.19 177.96 96.60
N SER A 522 -50.52 177.55 97.69
CA SER A 522 -51.07 176.97 98.93
C SER A 522 -51.66 175.56 98.94
N LYS A 523 -50.92 174.69 99.67
CA LYS A 523 -51.26 174.04 100.95
C LYS A 523 -52.60 173.31 101.09
N SER A 524 -52.49 172.19 101.82
CA SER A 524 -53.55 171.32 102.38
C SER A 524 -54.22 170.43 101.33
N ASP A 525 -54.69 169.23 101.60
CA ASP A 525 -54.59 168.25 102.67
C ASP A 525 -55.45 167.09 102.11
N LEU A 526 -55.14 165.86 102.51
CA LEU A 526 -56.11 164.76 102.65
C LEU A 526 -57.08 164.51 101.47
N THR A 527 -56.87 163.40 100.75
CA THR A 527 -57.78 162.22 100.78
C THR A 527 -57.37 161.18 99.73
N SER A 528 -56.75 160.10 100.21
CA SER A 528 -56.82 158.73 99.68
C SER A 528 -56.28 157.83 100.81
N ALA A 529 -57.07 157.15 101.65
CA ALA A 529 -58.37 156.49 101.47
C ALA A 529 -58.34 155.62 100.20
N GLU A 530 -58.18 154.30 100.25
CA GLU A 530 -58.50 153.36 101.32
C GLU A 530 -57.44 152.26 101.46
N GLU A 531 -57.00 152.08 102.70
CA GLU A 531 -56.63 150.79 103.25
C GLU A 531 -57.83 149.84 103.12
N GLN A 532 -57.64 148.72 102.43
CA GLN A 532 -57.95 147.42 103.01
C GLN A 532 -57.12 146.31 102.32
N ASP A 533 -56.36 145.62 103.18
CA ASP A 533 -55.87 144.25 103.03
C ASP A 533 -54.62 143.98 102.19
N ILE A 534 -53.54 144.49 102.79
CA ILE A 534 -52.18 143.95 103.02
C ILE A 534 -52.06 142.39 103.08
N SER A 535 -53.16 141.63 103.03
CA SER A 535 -53.22 140.17 103.16
C SER A 535 -53.03 139.38 101.86
N ARG A 536 -53.21 139.97 100.65
CA ARG A 536 -53.16 139.19 99.38
C ARG A 536 -51.88 139.32 98.57
N ARG A 537 -51.12 140.41 98.74
CA ARG A 537 -49.93 140.71 97.94
C ARG A 537 -48.65 140.01 98.42
N TYR A 538 -48.64 139.49 99.65
CA TYR A 538 -47.54 138.62 100.11
C TYR A 538 -47.76 137.15 99.72
N LEU A 539 -49.01 136.68 99.67
CA LEU A 539 -49.32 135.27 99.44
C LEU A 539 -49.24 134.85 97.96
N LYS A 540 -49.61 135.73 97.01
CA LYS A 540 -49.52 135.41 95.57
C LYS A 540 -48.07 135.31 95.06
N HIS A 541 -47.15 136.09 95.64
CA HIS A 541 -45.75 136.06 95.25
C HIS A 541 -45.03 134.80 95.77
N VAL A 542 -45.39 134.34 96.97
CA VAL A 542 -44.87 133.08 97.52
C VAL A 542 -45.37 131.87 96.71
N VAL A 543 -46.64 131.84 96.29
CA VAL A 543 -47.20 130.67 95.57
C VAL A 543 -46.71 130.55 94.12
N LEU A 544 -46.59 131.64 93.36
CA LEU A 544 -46.10 131.54 91.98
C LEU A 544 -44.61 131.18 91.90
N ARG A 545 -43.77 131.72 92.80
CA ARG A 545 -42.35 131.32 92.88
C ARG A 545 -42.17 129.88 93.38
N PHE A 546 -43.17 129.33 94.07
CA PHE A 546 -43.20 127.94 94.53
C PHE A 546 -43.67 126.95 93.43
N LEU A 547 -44.63 127.34 92.58
CA LEU A 547 -45.08 126.49 91.45
C LEU A 547 -44.12 126.52 90.25
N THR A 548 -43.39 127.61 90.04
CA THR A 548 -42.33 127.68 89.02
C THR A 548 -40.97 127.22 89.55
N GLY A 549 -40.93 126.67 90.78
CA GLY A 549 -39.73 126.22 91.44
C GLY A 549 -39.48 124.73 91.22
N ARG A 550 -38.42 124.41 90.51
CA ARG A 550 -37.75 123.11 90.49
C ARG A 550 -36.26 123.41 90.76
N GLU A 551 -35.53 122.82 91.71
CA GLU A 551 -35.80 121.67 92.59
C GLU A 551 -35.14 121.77 94.00
N LEU A 552 -34.06 122.53 94.22
CA LEU A 552 -33.42 122.54 95.56
C LEU A 552 -33.93 123.59 96.56
N GLU A 553 -34.64 124.63 96.14
CA GLU A 553 -35.12 125.70 97.05
C GLU A 553 -36.51 125.45 97.65
N ALA A 554 -37.32 124.54 97.09
CA ALA A 554 -38.64 124.22 97.65
C ALA A 554 -38.58 123.64 99.08
N ARG A 555 -37.40 123.15 99.50
CA ARG A 555 -37.15 122.56 100.82
C ARG A 555 -36.89 123.55 101.95
N GLN A 556 -36.60 124.82 101.68
CA GLN A 556 -36.40 125.80 102.76
C GLN A 556 -37.69 126.51 103.15
N LEU A 557 -38.70 126.56 102.27
CA LEU A 557 -39.94 127.31 102.51
C LEU A 557 -41.01 126.54 103.29
N THR A 558 -41.01 125.20 103.29
CA THR A 558 -42.02 124.39 104.01
C THR A 558 -42.00 124.64 105.53
N ARG A 559 -40.80 124.84 106.09
CA ARG A 559 -40.61 125.07 107.53
C ARG A 559 -41.06 126.47 107.98
N ALA A 560 -40.94 127.46 107.10
CA ALA A 560 -41.43 128.81 107.39
C ALA A 560 -42.96 128.84 107.39
N LEU A 561 -43.59 128.12 106.45
CA LEU A 561 -45.05 128.04 106.34
C LEU A 561 -45.71 127.31 107.51
N SER A 562 -45.13 126.21 108.02
CA SER A 562 -45.71 125.47 109.15
C SER A 562 -45.74 126.29 110.45
N VAL A 563 -44.70 127.07 110.69
CA VAL A 563 -44.57 127.90 111.91
C VAL A 563 -45.45 129.16 111.83
N LEU A 564 -45.60 129.79 110.65
CA LEU A 564 -46.48 130.96 110.49
C LEU A 564 -47.98 130.61 110.49
N LEU A 565 -48.39 129.38 110.14
CA LEU A 565 -49.80 128.99 109.97
C LEU A 565 -50.41 128.10 111.09
N ARG A 566 -49.68 127.72 112.15
CA ARG A 566 -50.17 126.83 113.23
C ARG A 566 -50.81 125.52 112.72
N LEU A 567 -50.15 124.87 111.76
CA LEU A 567 -50.54 123.57 111.20
C LEU A 567 -50.25 122.42 112.16
N SER A 568 -51.07 121.37 112.09
CA SER A 568 -50.89 120.11 112.81
C SER A 568 -49.79 119.24 112.20
N SER A 569 -49.30 118.27 112.98
CA SER A 569 -48.27 117.30 112.58
C SER A 569 -48.66 116.49 111.33
N HIS A 570 -49.95 116.21 111.18
CA HIS A 570 -50.49 115.54 110.01
C HIS A 570 -50.44 116.44 108.76
N GLU A 571 -50.76 117.72 108.92
CA GLU A 571 -50.75 118.71 107.83
C GLU A 571 -49.33 119.05 107.34
N GLU A 572 -48.30 118.99 108.21
CA GLU A 572 -46.89 119.21 107.82
C GLU A 572 -46.33 118.08 106.94
N ALA A 573 -46.79 116.83 107.15
CA ALA A 573 -46.29 115.65 106.44
C ALA A 573 -46.65 115.65 104.94
N LEU A 574 -47.84 116.16 104.59
CA LEU A 574 -48.32 116.24 103.20
C LEU A 574 -47.52 117.25 102.35
N LEU A 575 -46.97 118.30 102.97
CA LEU A 575 -46.19 119.30 102.23
C LEU A 575 -44.77 118.82 101.86
N ARG A 576 -44.21 117.82 102.57
CA ARG A 576 -42.87 117.29 102.29
C ARG A 576 -42.83 116.28 101.13
N SER A 577 -43.95 115.67 100.77
CA SER A 577 -44.00 114.61 99.73
C SER A 577 -44.00 115.15 98.29
N ALA A 578 -44.03 116.47 98.08
CA ALA A 578 -44.29 117.07 96.77
C ALA A 578 -43.05 117.58 95.97
N PHE A 579 -41.81 117.47 96.46
CA PHE A 579 -40.59 117.96 95.73
C PHE A 579 -39.32 117.09 96.00
N PRO A 580 -38.27 117.10 95.15
CA PRO A 580 -38.05 116.68 93.74
C PRO A 580 -36.91 115.60 93.56
N PRO A 581 -36.56 115.10 92.34
CA PRO A 581 -35.52 114.08 92.11
C PRO A 581 -34.20 114.59 91.47
N ARG A 582 -33.05 114.37 92.13
CA ARG A 582 -31.71 114.33 91.48
C ARG A 582 -31.00 113.04 91.88
N THR A 583 -31.10 111.99 91.07
CA THR A 583 -30.27 110.76 91.05
C THR A 583 -30.83 109.82 89.97
N GLY A 584 -30.08 109.12 89.12
CA GLY A 584 -28.65 108.92 89.06
C GLY A 584 -28.35 107.55 88.43
N LEU A 585 -27.28 107.50 87.64
CA LEU A 585 -26.52 106.32 87.24
C LEU A 585 -26.01 105.56 88.48
N SER A 586 -26.84 104.74 89.12
CA SER A 586 -26.35 103.71 90.05
C SER A 586 -27.45 102.78 90.54
N ALA A 587 -28.03 102.02 89.63
CA ALA A 587 -28.38 100.63 89.91
C ALA A 587 -27.76 99.82 88.76
N TRP A 588 -26.44 99.95 88.55
CA TRP A 588 -25.48 98.96 89.06
C TRP A 588 -25.98 97.54 88.73
N PHE A 589 -25.56 97.05 87.55
CA PHE A 589 -24.98 95.72 87.27
C PHE A 589 -25.00 94.67 88.42
N PRO A 590 -24.88 93.34 88.16
CA PRO A 590 -24.71 92.62 86.89
C PRO A 590 -25.46 91.26 86.79
N SER A 591 -25.38 90.66 85.60
CA SER A 591 -25.10 89.23 85.31
C SER A 591 -25.60 88.10 86.24
N LEU A 592 -26.14 87.07 85.57
CA LEU A 592 -26.09 85.61 85.89
C LEU A 592 -27.05 85.14 87.00
N THR A 593 -27.78 84.02 86.91
CA THR A 593 -28.08 82.97 85.90
C THR A 593 -29.08 82.01 86.54
N ASN A 594 -29.78 81.25 85.70
CA ASN A 594 -30.39 79.93 85.97
C ASN A 594 -31.49 79.81 87.03
N THR A 595 -32.73 79.66 86.56
CA THR A 595 -33.45 78.37 86.42
C THR A 595 -34.75 78.60 85.67
#